data_AF-A0A329B6U1-F1
#
_entry.id   AF-A0A329B6U1-F1
#
_cell.length_a   1.000
_cell.length_b   1.000
_cell.length_c   1.000
_cell.angle_alpha   90.00
_cell.angle_beta   90.00
_cell.angle_gamma   90.00
#
_symmetry.space_group_name_H-M   'P 1'
#
loop_
_entity.id
_entity.type
_entity.pdbx_description
1 polymer ?
#
loop_
_entity_poly.entity_id
_entity_poly.type
_entity_poly.pdbx_seq_one_letter_code
_entity_poly.pdbx_strand_id
1 'polypeptide(L)' 'MNSLEIMLALIFAGFVLLLTGYSRRDDKSGIFMLAMGILVMFGTVAYKLYLELG' A
#
# COMPACT_ATOMS: atom_id res chain seq x y z
N MET A 1 7.86 14.87 -8.68
CA MET A 1 7.13 14.52 -7.46
C MET A 1 8.11 14.50 -6.31
N ASN A 2 7.78 15.16 -5.21
CA ASN A 2 8.60 15.16 -4.00
C ASN A 2 8.49 13.78 -3.31
N SER A 3 9.50 13.37 -2.54
CA SER A 3 9.51 12.10 -1.80
C SER A 3 8.27 11.95 -0.91
N LEU A 4 7.82 13.05 -0.32
CA LEU A 4 6.58 13.13 0.45
C LEU A 4 5.34 12.79 -0.38
N GLU A 5 5.23 13.29 -1.61
CA GLU A 5 4.10 13.01 -2.49
C GLU A 5 4.05 11.53 -2.91
N ILE A 6 5.22 10.93 -3.14
CA ILE A 6 5.33 9.50 -3.50
C ILE A 6 4.92 8.62 -2.32
N MET A 7 5.37 8.93 -1.11
CA MET A 7 4.94 8.22 0.09
C MET A 7 3.44 8.33 0.32
N LEU A 8 2.89 9.53 0.15
CA LEU A 8 1.46 9.79 0.34
C LEU A 8 0.61 9.05 -0.70
N ALA A 9 1.08 9.00 -1.96
CA ALA A 9 0.45 8.20 -3.02
C ALA A 9 0.48 6.70 -2.72
N LEU A 10 1.59 6.16 -2.20
CA LEU A 10 1.70 4.75 -1.80
C LEU A 10 0.77 4.41 -0.64
N ILE A 11 0.71 5.26 0.38
CA ILE A 11 -0.23 5.09 1.51
C ILE A 11 -1.66 5.11 0.99
N PHE A 12 -2.01 6.10 0.17
CA PHE A 12 -3.36 6.24 -0.38
C PHE A 12 -3.76 5.03 -1.23
N ALA A 13 -2.87 4.57 -2.12
CA ALA A 13 -3.09 3.38 -2.93
C ALA A 13 -3.26 2.11 -2.07
N GLY A 14 -2.42 1.94 -1.05
CA GLY A 14 -2.53 0.84 -0.09
C GLY A 14 -3.87 0.87 0.65
N PHE A 15 -4.31 2.05 1.08
CA PHE A 15 -5.59 2.22 1.78
C PHE A 15 -6.80 1.88 0.89
N VAL A 16 -6.79 2.32 -0.37
CA VAL A 16 -7.85 1.98 -1.34
C VAL A 16 -7.91 0.48 -1.60
N LEU A 17 -6.76 -0.18 -1.73
CA LEU A 17 -6.68 -1.65 -1.88
C LEU A 17 -7.23 -2.37 -0.65
N LEU A 18 -6.93 -1.87 0.55
CA LEU A 18 -7.46 -2.44 1.79
C LEU A 18 -8.99 -2.28 1.88
N LEU A 19 -9.51 -1.10 1.57
CA LEU A 19 -10.96 -0.84 1.58
C LEU A 19 -11.69 -1.70 0.54
N THR A 20 -11.15 -1.78 -0.68
CA THR A 20 -11.73 -2.59 -1.76
C THR A 20 -11.65 -4.08 -1.44
N GLY A 21 -10.53 -4.55 -0.89
CA GLY A 21 -10.34 -5.92 -0.46
C GLY A 21 -11.26 -6.30 0.69
N TYR A 22 -11.46 -5.40 1.66
CA TYR A 22 -12.40 -5.59 2.77
C TYR A 22 -13.84 -5.68 2.29
N SER A 23 -14.23 -4.83 1.33
CA SER A 23 -15.56 -4.86 0.72
C SER A 23 -15.85 -6.17 -0.04
N ARG A 24 -14.82 -6.91 -0.46
CA ARG A 24 -14.94 -8.19 -1.17
C ARG A 24 -14.37 -9.36 -0.37
N ARG A 25 -14.26 -9.21 0.96
CA ARG A 25 -13.56 -10.17 1.84
C ARG A 25 -14.13 -11.60 1.80
N ASP A 26 -15.39 -11.74 1.43
CA ASP A 26 -16.08 -13.03 1.34
C ASP A 26 -15.61 -13.85 0.13
N ASP A 27 -14.98 -13.19 -0.85
CA ASP A 27 -14.34 -13.81 -1.99
C ASP A 27 -12.82 -13.89 -1.77
N LYS A 28 -12.21 -14.96 -2.26
CA LYS A 28 -10.75 -15.17 -2.19
C LYS A 28 -9.97 -13.99 -2.79
N SER A 29 -10.53 -13.34 -3.82
CA SER A 29 -9.98 -12.12 -4.43
C SER A 29 -9.88 -10.93 -3.47
N GLY A 30 -10.83 -10.78 -2.53
CA GLY A 30 -10.78 -9.74 -1.51
C GLY A 30 -9.63 -9.95 -0.53
N ILE A 31 -9.37 -11.20 -0.14
CA ILE A 31 -8.24 -11.57 0.72
C ILE A 31 -6.90 -11.27 0.02
N PHE A 32 -6.79 -11.55 -1.28
CA PHE A 32 -5.60 -11.18 -2.06
C PHE A 32 -5.41 -9.66 -2.17
N MET A 33 -6.50 -8.90 -2.37
CA MET A 33 -6.45 -7.44 -2.36
C MET A 33 -6.02 -6.86 -1.01
N LEU A 34 -6.46 -7.45 0.10
CA LEU A 34 -6.01 -7.07 1.43
C LEU A 34 -4.51 -7.33 1.61
N ALA A 35 -4.03 -8.51 1.22
CA ALA A 35 -2.60 -8.83 1.29
C ALA A 35 -1.75 -7.88 0.42
N MET A 36 -2.21 -7.56 -0.79
CA MET A 36 -1.57 -6.58 -1.65
C MET A 36 -1.57 -5.18 -1.03
N GLY A 37 -2.67 -4.74 -0.41
CA GLY A 37 -2.74 -3.45 0.28
C GLY A 37 -1.72 -3.34 1.43
N ILE A 38 -1.55 -4.40 2.21
CA ILE A 38 -0.53 -4.47 3.27
C ILE A 38 0.88 -4.37 2.68
N LEU A 39 1.16 -5.11 1.59
CA LEU A 39 2.47 -5.06 0.92
C LEU A 39 2.78 -3.66 0.36
N VAL A 40 1.78 -2.98 -0.22
CA VAL A 40 1.93 -1.61 -0.72
C VAL A 40 2.23 -0.63 0.42
N MET A 41 1.58 -0.79 1.58
CA MET A 41 1.89 0.00 2.77
C MET A 41 3.32 -0.26 3.26
N PHE A 42 3.80 -1.51 3.24
CA PHE A 42 5.20 -1.82 3.53
C PHE A 42 6.17 -1.19 2.52
N GLY A 43 5.75 -1.03 1.26
CA GLY A 43 6.48 -0.30 0.24
C GLY A 43 6.82 1.14 0.64
N THR A 44 6.01 1.80 1.48
CA THR A 44 6.32 3.13 2.00
C THR A 44 7.53 3.13 2.92
N VAL A 45 7.68 2.07 3.74
CA VAL A 45 8.82 1.87 4.63
C VAL A 45 10.07 1.57 3.81
N ALA A 46 9.95 0.69 2.81
CA ALA A 46 11.05 0.38 1.89
C ALA A 46 11.51 1.61 1.10
N TYR A 47 10.58 2.44 0.63
CA TYR A 47 10.87 3.69 -0.07
C TYR A 47 11.55 4.70 0.84
N LYS A 48 11.09 4.83 2.09
CA LYS A 48 11.75 5.69 3.08
C LYS A 48 13.17 5.22 3.37
N LEU A 49 13.37 3.91 3.58
CA LEU A 49 14.70 3.32 3.77
C LEU A 49 15.62 3.57 2.57
N TYR A 50 15.10 3.47 1.34
CA TYR A 50 15.86 3.78 0.14
C TYR A 50 16.34 5.24 0.10
N LEU A 51 15.52 6.19 0.53
CA LEU A 51 15.89 7.60 0.59
C LEU A 51 16.87 7.94 1.72
N GLU A 52 16.92 7.12 2.77
CA GLU A 52 17.74 7.37 3.96
C GLU A 52 19.09 6.66 3.89
N LEU A 53 19.16 5.52 3.18
CA LEU A 53 20.36 4.70 3.00
C LEU A 53 21.04 4.91 1.63
N GLY A 54 20.39 5.62 0.71
CA GLY A 54 20.82 5.83 -0.68
C GLY A 54 21.12 7.29 -0.99
#